data_AF-A0A534ISW6-F1
#
_entry.id   AF-A0A534ISW6-F1
#
_cell.length_a   1.000
_cell.length_b   1.000
_cell.length_c   1.000
_cell.angle_alpha   90.00
_cell.angle_beta   90.00
_cell.angle_gamma   90.00
#
_symmetry.space_group_name_H-M   'P 1'
#
loop_
_entity.id
_entity.type
_entity.pdbx_description
1 polymer ?
#
loop_
_entity_poly.entity_id
_entity_poly.type
_entity_poly.pdbx_seq_one_letter_code
_entity_poly.pdbx_strand_id
1 'polypeptide(L)'
;ARRLAEYTSLLIAGPVLLVGFIGLSHAALSSAPLQEMARLPLLHRLRGTGIALAPYVMVTAFFTAAYLMIPNTRVQWRAALTGALVGGVLWAAVGKTFTAFVVYSTRLTLVYAGFAVVVAALLWTYFGWLILLAGAQLSFYVQNPAYLRLGLQPLRLSAAELEELSLRVMYFVGRAHAAGSRLWSVSRLAAELALPGIAVAQMATSLERAGLLVVTERGGLLPARDIRNIRVQEILDVARRQGSGHVVPRQLPIPALDRLLAGLDEARRHRCGELTLGELVDEATRPALQLAPRQSGVSK
;
A
#
# COMPACT_ATOMS: atom_id res chain seq x y z
N ALA A 1 -16.70 -0.97 19.43
CA ALA A 1 -17.71 -2.05 19.36
C ALA A 1 -17.72 -2.77 18.00
N ARG A 2 -18.04 -2.10 16.88
CA ARG A 2 -18.17 -2.73 15.54
C ARG A 2 -16.93 -3.51 15.06
N ARG A 3 -15.74 -2.89 15.15
CA ARG A 3 -14.46 -3.54 14.80
C ARG A 3 -14.10 -4.72 15.72
N LEU A 4 -14.48 -4.67 17.00
CA LEU A 4 -14.23 -5.78 17.93
C LEU A 4 -15.14 -6.97 17.61
N ALA A 5 -16.41 -6.73 17.26
CA ALA A 5 -17.33 -7.76 16.81
C ALA A 5 -16.92 -8.37 15.46
N GLU A 6 -16.40 -7.57 14.53
CA GLU A 6 -15.83 -8.06 13.27
C GLU A 6 -14.61 -8.96 13.53
N TYR A 7 -13.66 -8.53 14.36
CA TYR A 7 -12.48 -9.34 14.68
C TYR A 7 -12.80 -10.60 15.49
N THR A 8 -13.73 -10.55 16.45
CA THR A 8 -14.14 -11.75 17.21
C THR A 8 -14.95 -12.72 16.38
N SER A 9 -15.86 -12.23 15.52
CA SER A 9 -16.60 -13.09 14.59
C SER A 9 -15.64 -13.83 13.65
N LEU A 10 -14.58 -13.16 13.20
CA LEU A 10 -13.60 -13.74 12.30
C LEU A 10 -12.67 -14.74 12.99
N LEU A 11 -12.25 -14.42 14.22
CA LEU A 11 -11.44 -15.29 15.05
C LEU A 11 -12.15 -16.61 15.38
N ILE A 12 -13.49 -16.59 15.48
CA ILE A 12 -14.31 -17.77 15.77
C ILE A 12 -14.71 -18.49 14.47
N ALA A 13 -15.12 -17.74 13.43
CA ALA A 13 -15.59 -18.31 12.17
C ALA A 13 -14.47 -19.04 11.41
N GLY A 14 -13.24 -18.51 11.43
CA GLY A 14 -12.09 -19.10 10.73
C GLY A 14 -11.80 -20.55 11.17
N PRO A 15 -11.56 -20.81 12.47
CA PRO A 15 -11.34 -22.16 12.98
C PRO A 15 -12.55 -23.08 12.79
N VAL A 16 -13.77 -22.59 12.99
CA VAL A 16 -14.99 -23.40 12.81
C VAL A 16 -15.19 -23.82 11.36
N LEU A 17 -14.95 -22.90 10.40
CA LEU A 17 -14.99 -23.21 8.98
C LEU A 17 -13.89 -24.19 8.58
N LEU A 18 -12.68 -24.04 9.14
CA LEU A 18 -11.56 -24.95 8.87
C LEU A 18 -11.85 -26.37 9.38
N VAL A 19 -12.33 -26.50 10.62
CA VAL A 19 -12.71 -27.79 11.22
C VAL A 19 -13.88 -28.41 10.46
N GLY A 20 -14.89 -27.60 10.10
CA GLY A 20 -16.02 -28.04 9.28
C GLY A 20 -15.56 -28.54 7.92
N PHE A 21 -14.68 -27.80 7.24
CA PHE A 21 -14.13 -28.18 5.94
C PHE A 21 -13.28 -29.45 6.02
N ILE A 22 -12.44 -29.61 7.05
CA ILE A 22 -11.65 -30.82 7.28
C ILE A 22 -12.57 -32.02 7.55
N GLY A 23 -13.59 -31.85 8.40
CA GLY A 23 -14.55 -32.89 8.74
C GLY A 23 -15.39 -33.34 7.53
N LEU A 24 -15.91 -32.38 6.75
CA LEU A 24 -16.65 -32.64 5.52
C LEU A 24 -15.76 -33.26 4.44
N SER A 25 -14.52 -32.80 4.29
CA SER A 25 -13.56 -33.38 3.37
C SER A 25 -13.23 -34.82 3.73
N HIS A 26 -12.99 -35.10 5.02
CA HIS A 26 -12.76 -36.46 5.52
C HIS A 26 -13.97 -37.36 5.29
N ALA A 27 -15.18 -36.87 5.56
CA ALA A 27 -16.43 -37.59 5.32
C ALA A 27 -16.67 -37.89 3.83
N ALA A 28 -16.36 -36.93 2.94
CA ALA A 28 -16.43 -37.10 1.50
C ALA A 28 -15.39 -38.13 1.00
N LEU A 29 -14.16 -38.06 1.52
CA LEU A 29 -13.07 -39.01 1.22
C LEU A 29 -13.33 -40.43 1.77
N SER A 30 -14.13 -40.57 2.83
CA SER A 30 -14.53 -41.86 3.40
C SER A 30 -15.78 -42.46 2.77
N SER A 31 -16.45 -41.76 1.85
CA SER A 31 -17.64 -42.27 1.18
C SER A 31 -17.30 -43.42 0.21
N ALA A 32 -18.09 -44.50 0.26
CA ALA A 32 -17.92 -45.72 -0.53
C ALA A 32 -17.71 -45.50 -2.05
N PRO A 33 -18.36 -44.52 -2.73
CA PRO A 33 -18.16 -44.28 -4.17
C PRO A 33 -16.74 -43.80 -4.51
N LEU A 34 -16.11 -43.03 -3.62
CA LEU A 34 -14.75 -42.54 -3.81
C LEU A 34 -13.69 -43.63 -3.62
N GLN A 35 -13.98 -44.65 -2.80
CA GLN A 35 -13.11 -45.81 -2.61
C GLN A 35 -13.16 -46.77 -3.82
N GLU A 36 -14.32 -46.92 -4.45
CA GLU A 36 -14.49 -47.68 -5.69
C GLU A 36 -13.74 -47.01 -6.87
N MET A 37 -13.86 -45.68 -7.01
CA MET A 37 -13.15 -44.91 -8.06
C MET A 37 -11.65 -44.76 -7.82
N ALA A 38 -11.15 -44.99 -6.60
CA ALA A 38 -9.73 -44.92 -6.25
C ALA A 38 -8.89 -46.10 -6.78
N ARG A 39 -9.50 -47.09 -7.45
CA ARG A 39 -8.80 -48.22 -8.10
C ARG A 39 -8.16 -47.87 -9.45
N LEU A 40 -8.46 -46.69 -10.01
CA LEU A 40 -7.78 -46.21 -11.21
C LEU A 40 -6.35 -45.75 -10.85
N PRO A 41 -5.30 -46.25 -11.52
CA PRO A 41 -3.91 -45.93 -11.17
C PRO A 41 -3.57 -44.44 -11.29
N LEU A 42 -4.29 -43.72 -12.17
CA LEU A 42 -4.18 -42.27 -12.30
C LEU A 42 -4.76 -41.54 -11.08
N LEU A 43 -5.92 -41.98 -10.57
CA LEU A 43 -6.56 -41.41 -9.38
C LEU A 43 -5.79 -41.74 -8.10
N HIS A 44 -5.17 -42.92 -7.99
CA HIS A 44 -4.29 -43.25 -6.87
C HIS A 44 -3.07 -42.29 -6.79
N ARG A 45 -2.41 -42.03 -7.93
CA ARG A 45 -1.32 -41.03 -7.98
C ARG A 45 -1.83 -39.63 -7.68
N LEU A 46 -2.97 -39.22 -8.24
CA LEU A 46 -3.58 -37.90 -8.00
C LEU A 46 -4.03 -37.71 -6.54
N ARG A 47 -4.53 -38.77 -5.90
CA ARG A 47 -4.88 -38.79 -4.47
C ARG A 47 -3.62 -38.74 -3.60
N GLY A 48 -2.57 -39.47 -3.97
CA GLY A 48 -1.27 -39.43 -3.30
C GLY A 48 -0.64 -38.04 -3.34
N THR A 49 -0.58 -37.41 -4.52
CA THR A 49 -0.08 -36.03 -4.66
C THR A 49 -1.04 -35.01 -4.04
N GLY A 50 -2.35 -35.18 -4.18
CA GLY A 50 -3.36 -34.30 -3.58
C GLY A 50 -3.29 -34.27 -2.05
N ILE A 51 -3.16 -35.43 -1.41
CA ILE A 51 -2.98 -35.54 0.05
C ILE A 51 -1.62 -34.95 0.48
N ALA A 52 -0.56 -35.13 -0.32
CA ALA A 52 0.74 -34.53 -0.05
C ALA A 52 0.73 -32.99 -0.23
N LEU A 53 -0.08 -32.45 -1.15
CA LEU A 53 -0.15 -31.03 -1.44
C LEU A 53 -1.16 -30.27 -0.56
N ALA A 54 -2.17 -30.96 -0.04
CA ALA A 54 -3.24 -30.40 0.78
C ALA A 54 -2.75 -29.54 1.97
N PRO A 55 -1.72 -29.93 2.75
CA PRO A 55 -1.22 -29.11 3.85
C PRO A 55 -0.65 -27.78 3.36
N TYR A 56 0.07 -27.78 2.23
CA TYR A 56 0.64 -26.57 1.64
C TYR A 56 -0.45 -25.65 1.10
N VAL A 57 -1.44 -26.20 0.40
CA VAL A 57 -2.60 -25.43 -0.10
C VAL A 57 -3.37 -24.81 1.06
N MET A 58 -3.59 -25.56 2.14
CA MET A 58 -4.30 -25.06 3.32
C MET A 58 -3.53 -23.94 4.02
N VAL A 59 -2.22 -24.08 4.18
CA VAL A 59 -1.35 -23.05 4.77
C VAL A 59 -1.31 -21.80 3.88
N THR A 60 -1.19 -21.96 2.57
CA THR A 60 -1.25 -20.83 1.63
C THR A 60 -2.61 -20.14 1.65
N ALA A 61 -3.72 -20.89 1.72
CA ALA A 61 -5.06 -20.34 1.86
C ALA A 61 -5.21 -19.56 3.19
N PHE A 62 -4.70 -20.12 4.29
CA PHE A 62 -4.68 -19.45 5.60
C PHE A 62 -3.89 -18.15 5.57
N PHE A 63 -2.66 -18.15 5.03
CA PHE A 63 -1.87 -16.93 4.88
C PHE A 63 -2.55 -15.92 3.95
N THR A 64 -3.17 -16.37 2.86
CA THR A 64 -3.91 -15.49 1.94
C THR A 64 -5.08 -14.81 2.66
N ALA A 65 -5.87 -15.57 3.42
CA ALA A 65 -6.98 -15.04 4.21
C ALA A 65 -6.48 -14.08 5.29
N ALA A 66 -5.41 -14.44 6.01
CA ALA A 66 -4.77 -13.58 7.00
C ALA A 66 -4.30 -12.26 6.37
N TYR A 67 -3.65 -12.30 5.21
CA TYR A 67 -3.18 -11.10 4.51
C TYR A 67 -4.30 -10.26 3.90
N LEU A 68 -5.47 -10.85 3.64
CA LEU A 68 -6.61 -10.11 3.11
C LEU A 68 -7.47 -9.49 4.21
N MET A 69 -7.55 -10.13 5.39
CA MET A 69 -8.50 -9.76 6.44
C MET A 69 -7.88 -9.03 7.62
N ILE A 70 -6.61 -9.27 7.94
CA ILE A 70 -5.92 -8.63 9.07
C ILE A 70 -5.54 -7.17 8.76
N PRO A 71 -5.06 -6.80 7.55
CA PRO A 71 -4.72 -5.41 7.27
C PRO A 71 -5.96 -4.53 7.19
N ASN A 72 -5.87 -3.33 7.79
CA ASN A 72 -6.87 -2.27 7.64
C ASN A 72 -6.78 -1.57 6.26
N THR A 73 -6.10 -2.17 5.28
CA THR A 73 -5.85 -1.64 3.95
C THR A 73 -6.32 -2.61 2.87
N ARG A 74 -6.86 -2.08 1.75
CA ARG A 74 -7.40 -2.91 0.66
C ARG A 74 -6.26 -3.53 -0.16
N VAL A 75 -5.86 -4.75 0.19
CA VAL A 75 -4.84 -5.52 -0.54
C VAL A 75 -5.44 -6.18 -1.79
N GLN A 76 -4.76 -6.06 -2.94
CA GLN A 76 -5.19 -6.75 -4.16
C GLN A 76 -4.99 -8.26 -4.01
N TRP A 77 -6.01 -9.06 -4.35
CA TRP A 77 -5.98 -10.53 -4.21
C TRP A 77 -4.77 -11.21 -4.87
N ARG A 78 -4.32 -10.67 -6.02
CA ARG A 78 -3.13 -11.18 -6.72
C ARG A 78 -1.84 -10.98 -5.93
N ALA A 79 -1.71 -9.83 -5.25
CA ALA A 79 -0.56 -9.55 -4.41
C ALA A 79 -0.57 -10.40 -3.13
N ALA A 80 -1.75 -10.55 -2.51
CA ALA A 80 -1.95 -11.43 -1.35
C ALA A 80 -1.56 -12.88 -1.68
N LEU A 81 -1.97 -13.39 -2.84
CA LEU A 81 -1.63 -14.74 -3.29
C LEU A 81 -0.12 -14.91 -3.49
N THR A 82 0.57 -13.94 -4.10
CA THR A 82 2.03 -14.01 -4.28
C THR A 82 2.78 -14.01 -2.94
N GLY A 83 2.37 -13.17 -1.99
CA GLY A 83 2.93 -13.15 -0.64
C GLY A 83 2.65 -14.45 0.12
N ALA A 84 1.44 -15.00 -0.01
CA ALA A 84 1.04 -16.24 0.65
C ALA A 84 1.69 -17.49 0.04
N LEU A 85 1.98 -17.50 -1.26
CA LEU A 85 2.73 -18.57 -1.91
C LEU A 85 4.16 -18.62 -1.35
N VAL A 86 4.84 -17.47 -1.31
CA VAL A 86 6.19 -17.37 -0.75
C VAL A 86 6.19 -17.68 0.74
N GLY A 87 5.25 -17.12 1.51
CA GLY A 87 5.07 -17.43 2.93
C GLY A 87 4.81 -18.92 3.17
N GLY A 88 3.99 -19.56 2.34
CA GLY A 88 3.73 -21.01 2.39
C GLY A 88 4.97 -21.86 2.12
N VAL A 89 5.81 -21.46 1.15
CA VAL A 89 7.09 -22.14 0.87
C VAL A 89 8.07 -21.97 2.04
N LEU A 90 8.16 -20.77 2.63
CA LEU A 90 9.00 -20.54 3.82
C LEU A 90 8.50 -21.35 5.01
N TRP A 91 7.18 -21.42 5.23
CA TRP A 91 6.57 -22.24 6.27
C TRP A 91 6.89 -23.73 6.09
N ALA A 92 6.82 -24.23 4.87
CA ALA A 92 7.20 -25.59 4.52
C ALA A 92 8.67 -25.88 4.85
N ALA A 93 9.58 -24.98 4.46
CA ALA A 93 11.01 -25.15 4.67
C ALA A 93 11.37 -25.11 6.16
N VAL A 94 10.91 -24.08 6.88
CA VAL A 94 11.15 -23.93 8.32
C VAL A 94 10.49 -25.07 9.10
N GLY A 95 9.29 -25.49 8.70
CA GLY A 95 8.61 -26.65 9.29
C GLY A 95 9.47 -27.91 9.26
N LYS A 96 10.02 -28.26 8.08
CA LYS A 96 10.91 -29.43 7.94
C LYS A 96 12.17 -29.30 8.78
N THR A 97 12.83 -28.14 8.75
CA THR A 97 14.06 -27.88 9.53
C THR A 97 13.80 -27.96 11.03
N PHE A 98 12.67 -27.41 11.49
CA PHE A 98 12.29 -27.44 12.88
C PHE A 98 11.94 -28.85 13.36
N THR A 99 11.21 -29.64 12.57
CA THR A 99 10.96 -31.05 12.88
C THR A 99 12.28 -31.83 13.00
N ALA A 100 13.22 -31.63 12.09
CA ALA A 100 14.54 -32.26 12.16
C ALA A 100 15.32 -31.84 13.42
N PHE A 101 15.29 -30.55 13.75
CA PHE A 101 15.92 -29.99 14.95
C PHE A 101 15.33 -30.58 16.24
N VAL A 102 13.99 -30.64 16.35
CA VAL A 102 13.30 -31.21 17.51
C VAL A 102 13.68 -32.69 17.67
N VAL A 103 13.60 -33.48 16.60
CA VAL A 103 13.94 -34.92 16.64
C VAL A 103 15.39 -35.14 17.09
N TYR A 104 16.33 -34.34 16.59
CA TYR A 104 17.74 -34.39 17.01
C TYR A 104 17.90 -33.99 18.50
N SER A 105 17.21 -32.94 18.94
CA SER A 105 17.31 -32.40 20.30
C SER A 105 16.71 -33.34 21.35
N THR A 106 15.66 -34.09 21.04
CA THR A 106 15.08 -35.11 21.96
C THR A 106 16.03 -36.24 22.35
N ARG A 107 17.20 -36.37 21.70
CA ARG A 107 18.25 -37.32 22.11
C ARG A 107 19.11 -36.85 23.28
N LEU A 108 18.92 -35.61 23.76
CA LEU A 108 19.64 -35.05 24.92
C LEU A 108 18.88 -35.31 26.22
N THR A 109 19.63 -35.51 27.31
CA THR A 109 19.23 -36.05 28.63
C THR A 109 17.88 -35.55 29.17
N LEU A 110 17.03 -36.48 29.64
CA LEU A 110 15.64 -36.31 30.11
C LEU A 110 15.40 -35.15 31.11
N VAL A 111 16.41 -34.71 31.84
CA VAL A 111 16.30 -33.66 32.88
C VAL A 111 16.00 -32.27 32.31
N TYR A 112 16.40 -31.98 31.06
CA TYR A 112 16.18 -30.67 30.41
C TYR A 112 15.06 -30.68 29.36
N ALA A 113 14.41 -31.82 29.14
CA ALA A 113 13.41 -32.00 28.08
C ALA A 113 12.22 -31.04 28.22
N GLY A 114 11.75 -30.77 29.44
CA GLY A 114 10.64 -29.84 29.69
C GLY A 114 10.95 -28.38 29.29
N PHE A 115 12.17 -27.91 29.58
CA PHE A 115 12.62 -26.57 29.17
C PHE A 115 12.78 -26.46 27.65
N ALA A 116 13.31 -27.51 27.02
CA ALA A 116 13.47 -27.57 25.57
C ALA A 116 12.13 -27.45 24.82
N VAL A 117 11.04 -28.02 25.34
CA VAL A 117 9.70 -27.88 24.74
C VAL A 117 9.24 -26.43 24.74
N VAL A 118 9.42 -25.70 25.84
CA VAL A 118 9.05 -24.27 25.93
C VAL A 118 9.87 -23.43 24.95
N VAL A 119 11.19 -23.64 24.91
CA VAL A 119 12.09 -22.94 23.97
C VAL A 119 11.74 -23.27 22.52
N ALA A 120 11.44 -24.54 22.22
CA ALA A 120 10.99 -24.97 20.91
C ALA A 120 9.66 -24.31 20.52
N ALA A 121 8.68 -24.25 21.42
CA ALA A 121 7.41 -23.57 21.18
C ALA A 121 7.59 -22.06 20.92
N LEU A 122 8.49 -21.40 21.67
CA LEU A 122 8.85 -20.00 21.46
C LEU A 122 9.49 -19.78 20.09
N LEU A 123 10.47 -20.60 19.71
CA LEU A 123 11.12 -20.53 18.40
C LEU A 123 10.14 -20.82 17.26
N TRP A 124 9.28 -21.82 17.41
CA TRP A 124 8.24 -22.15 16.44
C TRP A 124 7.32 -20.95 16.20
N THR A 125 6.83 -20.35 17.28
CA THR A 125 5.97 -19.18 17.23
C THR A 125 6.70 -17.98 16.64
N TYR A 126 7.95 -17.75 17.03
CA TYR A 126 8.80 -16.67 16.50
C TYR A 126 8.97 -16.78 14.98
N PHE A 127 9.39 -17.94 14.48
CA PHE A 127 9.52 -18.16 13.05
C PHE A 127 8.18 -18.05 12.33
N GLY A 128 7.10 -18.56 12.94
CA GLY A 128 5.78 -18.45 12.37
C GLY A 128 5.33 -17.01 12.15
N TRP A 129 5.52 -16.15 13.16
CA TRP A 129 5.28 -14.71 13.04
C TRP A 129 6.20 -14.03 12.04
N LEU A 130 7.48 -14.41 12.00
CA LEU A 130 8.45 -13.86 11.06
C LEU A 130 8.04 -14.15 9.61
N ILE A 131 7.61 -15.39 9.32
CA ILE A 131 7.12 -15.79 7.99
C ILE A 131 5.84 -15.04 7.65
N LEU A 132 4.91 -14.93 8.61
CA LEU A 132 3.66 -14.21 8.45
C LEU A 132 3.93 -12.74 8.07
N LEU A 133 4.77 -12.06 8.85
CA LEU A 133 5.13 -10.65 8.62
C LEU A 133 5.91 -10.47 7.31
N ALA A 134 6.86 -11.36 7.00
CA ALA A 134 7.64 -11.30 5.78
C ALA A 134 6.76 -11.47 4.52
N GLY A 135 5.83 -12.42 4.51
CA GLY A 135 4.90 -12.60 3.39
C GLY A 135 3.90 -11.45 3.25
N ALA A 136 3.46 -10.84 4.37
CA ALA A 136 2.62 -9.64 4.34
C ALA A 136 3.38 -8.44 3.74
N GLN A 137 4.64 -8.25 4.14
CA GLN A 137 5.50 -7.21 3.60
C GLN A 137 5.78 -7.44 2.10
N LEU A 138 5.99 -8.69 1.69
CA LEU A 138 6.15 -9.03 0.27
C LEU A 138 4.89 -8.75 -0.55
N SER A 139 3.71 -9.13 -0.04
CA SER A 139 2.42 -8.79 -0.66
C SER A 139 2.27 -7.27 -0.84
N PHE A 140 2.63 -6.48 0.19
CA PHE A 140 2.62 -5.03 0.10
C PHE A 140 3.56 -4.49 -0.99
N TYR A 141 4.78 -5.04 -1.10
CA TYR A 141 5.75 -4.62 -2.11
C TYR A 141 5.33 -5.00 -3.53
N VAL A 142 4.73 -6.17 -3.73
CA VAL A 142 4.19 -6.59 -5.03
C VAL A 142 3.04 -5.67 -5.46
N GLN A 143 2.20 -5.24 -4.51
CA GLN A 143 1.14 -4.27 -4.79
C GLN A 143 1.67 -2.86 -5.05
N ASN A 144 2.76 -2.45 -4.38
CA ASN A 144 3.32 -1.10 -4.44
C ASN A 144 4.79 -1.11 -4.87
N PRO A 145 5.11 -1.43 -6.15
CA PRO A 145 6.48 -1.54 -6.64
C PRO A 145 7.27 -0.23 -6.55
N ALA A 146 6.59 0.92 -6.41
CA ALA A 146 7.21 2.21 -6.17
C ALA A 146 7.96 2.29 -4.82
N TYR A 147 7.61 1.45 -3.83
CA TYR A 147 8.35 1.37 -2.55
C TYR A 147 9.69 0.64 -2.68
N LEU A 148 9.83 -0.29 -3.64
CA LEU A 148 11.10 -0.97 -3.92
C LEU A 148 12.11 -0.07 -4.64
N ARG A 149 11.63 0.85 -5.50
CA ARG A 149 12.49 1.81 -6.21
C ARG A 149 13.08 2.89 -5.31
N LEU A 150 12.46 3.13 -4.15
CA LEU A 150 12.92 4.11 -3.17
C LEU A 150 13.69 3.42 -2.02
N GLY A 151 14.57 2.50 -2.38
CA GLY A 151 15.48 1.86 -1.43
C GLY A 151 16.19 2.91 -0.60
N LEU A 152 15.86 2.97 0.69
CA LEU A 152 16.56 3.67 1.76
C LEU A 152 16.75 5.20 1.66
N GLN A 153 16.36 5.88 0.58
CA GLN A 153 16.45 7.34 0.53
C GLN A 153 15.08 7.98 0.81
N PRO A 154 14.93 8.77 1.89
CA PRO A 154 13.73 9.58 2.07
C PRO A 154 13.62 10.48 0.86
N LEU A 155 12.45 10.48 0.20
CA LEU A 155 12.21 11.36 -0.94
C LEU A 155 12.39 12.82 -0.49
N ARG A 156 13.53 13.41 -0.84
CA ARG A 156 13.84 14.81 -0.55
C ARG A 156 13.41 15.65 -1.73
N LEU A 157 12.13 16.01 -1.76
CA LEU A 157 11.65 17.07 -2.63
C LEU A 157 11.98 18.42 -1.97
N SER A 158 12.52 19.33 -2.75
CA SER A 158 12.64 20.74 -2.40
C SER A 158 11.25 21.38 -2.24
N ALA A 159 11.18 22.54 -1.57
CA ALA A 159 9.92 23.27 -1.44
C ALA A 159 9.32 23.62 -2.81
N ALA A 160 10.14 23.95 -3.80
CA ALA A 160 9.70 24.24 -5.16
C ALA A 160 9.09 23.00 -5.85
N GLU A 161 9.72 21.83 -5.71
CA GLU A 161 9.19 20.58 -6.28
C GLU A 161 7.90 20.13 -5.59
N LEU A 162 7.75 20.37 -4.28
CA LEU A 162 6.50 20.10 -3.56
C LEU A 162 5.37 21.04 -4.02
N GLU A 163 5.67 22.32 -4.23
CA GLU A 163 4.72 23.28 -4.78
C GLU A 163 4.26 22.84 -6.18
N GLU A 164 5.21 22.55 -7.07
CA GLU A 164 4.91 22.07 -8.42
C GLU A 164 4.10 20.76 -8.42
N LEU A 165 4.49 19.80 -7.57
CA LEU A 165 3.76 18.54 -7.42
C LEU A 165 2.32 18.77 -6.96
N SER A 166 2.12 19.62 -5.94
CA SER A 166 0.78 19.92 -5.41
C SER A 166 -0.12 20.53 -6.47
N LEU A 167 0.40 21.46 -7.27
CA LEU A 167 -0.32 22.09 -8.37
C LEU A 167 -0.64 21.09 -9.48
N ARG A 168 0.33 20.27 -9.91
CA ARG A 168 0.11 19.25 -10.94
C ARG A 168 -0.94 18.24 -10.51
N VAL A 169 -0.89 17.76 -9.25
CA VAL A 169 -1.88 16.83 -8.69
C VAL A 169 -3.27 17.45 -8.74
N MET A 170 -3.44 18.67 -8.20
CA MET A 170 -4.73 19.36 -8.18
C MET A 170 -5.23 19.68 -9.57
N TYR A 171 -4.36 20.05 -10.50
CA TYR A 171 -4.69 20.32 -11.88
C TYR A 171 -5.26 19.08 -12.60
N PHE A 172 -4.57 17.93 -12.51
CA PHE A 172 -5.05 16.70 -13.17
C PHE A 172 -6.38 16.21 -12.58
N VAL A 173 -6.53 16.29 -11.25
CA VAL A 173 -7.78 15.92 -10.58
C VAL A 173 -8.91 16.90 -10.94
N GLY A 174 -8.63 18.21 -10.93
CA GLY A 174 -9.57 19.26 -11.31
C GLY A 174 -10.02 19.16 -12.77
N ARG A 175 -9.08 18.94 -13.70
CA ARG A 175 -9.38 18.72 -15.12
C ARG A 175 -10.26 17.48 -15.33
N ALA A 176 -9.95 16.36 -14.66
CA ALA A 176 -10.76 15.16 -14.78
C ALA A 176 -12.18 15.37 -14.23
N HIS A 177 -12.31 16.11 -13.13
CA HIS A 177 -13.59 16.48 -12.56
C HIS A 177 -14.41 17.39 -13.50
N ALA A 178 -13.78 18.43 -14.05
CA ALA A 178 -14.42 19.36 -14.99
C ALA A 178 -14.87 18.67 -16.29
N ALA A 179 -14.07 17.73 -16.81
CA ALA A 179 -14.38 16.98 -18.01
C ALA A 179 -15.38 15.82 -17.78
N GLY A 180 -15.82 15.57 -16.54
CA GLY A 180 -16.65 14.41 -16.19
C GLY A 180 -15.96 13.07 -16.52
N SER A 181 -14.62 13.06 -16.59
CA SER A 181 -13.86 11.90 -17.05
C SER A 181 -13.52 10.95 -15.90
N ARG A 182 -12.81 9.86 -16.22
CA ARG A 182 -12.49 8.83 -15.24
C ARG A 182 -11.58 9.39 -14.13
N LEU A 183 -11.96 9.11 -12.88
CA LEU A 183 -11.20 9.48 -11.69
C LEU A 183 -9.74 9.02 -11.78
N TRP A 184 -8.82 9.92 -11.41
CA TRP A 184 -7.41 9.60 -11.25
C TRP A 184 -7.21 8.75 -9.99
N SER A 185 -6.36 7.73 -10.07
CA SER A 185 -5.86 7.03 -8.89
C SER A 185 -4.42 7.47 -8.62
N VAL A 186 -3.97 7.34 -7.36
CA VAL A 186 -2.58 7.64 -6.97
C VAL A 186 -1.58 6.91 -7.88
N SER A 187 -1.83 5.65 -8.22
CA SER A 187 -0.96 4.86 -9.10
C SER A 187 -0.90 5.40 -10.54
N ARG A 188 -2.03 5.85 -11.09
CA ARG A 188 -2.07 6.43 -12.45
C ARG A 188 -1.42 7.79 -12.48
N LEU A 189 -1.70 8.61 -11.48
CA LEU A 189 -1.13 9.95 -11.37
C LEU A 189 0.39 9.89 -11.17
N ALA A 190 0.87 8.91 -10.39
CA ALA A 190 2.29 8.62 -10.24
C ALA A 190 2.95 8.19 -11.55
N ALA A 191 2.29 7.34 -12.33
CA ALA A 191 2.77 6.91 -13.65
C ALA A 191 2.84 8.09 -14.63
N GLU A 192 1.80 8.94 -14.67
CA GLU A 192 1.72 10.11 -15.55
C GLU A 192 2.78 11.17 -15.21
N LEU A 193 2.97 11.44 -13.92
CA LEU A 193 3.94 12.42 -13.43
C LEU A 193 5.38 11.90 -13.45
N ALA A 194 5.60 10.63 -13.84
CA ALA A 194 6.88 9.92 -13.73
C ALA A 194 7.52 10.01 -12.32
N LEU A 195 6.69 10.12 -11.28
CA LEU A 195 7.11 10.26 -9.90
C LEU A 195 6.84 8.98 -9.09
N PRO A 196 7.62 8.71 -8.03
CA PRO A 196 7.32 7.63 -7.11
C PRO A 196 5.91 7.78 -6.52
N GLY A 197 5.13 6.70 -6.49
CA GLY A 197 3.77 6.70 -5.94
C GLY A 197 3.69 7.18 -4.48
N ILE A 198 4.78 7.07 -3.72
CA ILE A 198 4.88 7.58 -2.35
C ILE A 198 4.79 9.12 -2.32
N ALA A 199 5.48 9.80 -3.25
CA ALA A 199 5.46 11.26 -3.36
C ALA A 199 4.03 11.77 -3.55
N VAL A 200 3.35 11.14 -4.51
CA VAL A 200 1.98 11.46 -4.88
C VAL A 200 1.02 11.09 -3.75
N ALA A 201 1.21 9.93 -3.09
CA ALA A 201 0.39 9.51 -1.97
C ALA A 201 0.53 10.45 -0.76
N GLN A 202 1.75 10.86 -0.41
CA GLN A 202 2.01 11.81 0.67
C GLN A 202 1.38 13.17 0.36
N MET A 203 1.55 13.68 -0.86
CA MET A 203 0.93 14.92 -1.28
C MET A 203 -0.60 14.83 -1.27
N ALA A 204 -1.17 13.76 -1.82
CA ALA A 204 -2.62 13.53 -1.83
C ALA A 204 -3.19 13.45 -0.41
N THR A 205 -2.50 12.78 0.51
CA THR A 205 -2.90 12.71 1.93
C THR A 205 -2.87 14.08 2.59
N SER A 206 -1.86 14.90 2.30
CA SER A 206 -1.77 16.25 2.86
C SER A 206 -2.85 17.19 2.31
N LEU A 207 -3.16 17.08 1.01
CA LEU A 207 -4.27 17.80 0.38
C LEU A 207 -5.64 17.32 0.90
N GLU A 208 -5.78 16.03 1.21
CA GLU A 208 -6.99 15.47 1.83
C GLU A 208 -7.19 16.00 3.26
N ARG A 209 -6.13 16.02 4.08
CA ARG A 209 -6.20 16.63 5.43
C ARG A 209 -6.52 18.11 5.40
N ALA A 210 -6.11 18.81 4.35
CA ALA A 210 -6.44 20.22 4.14
C ALA A 210 -7.87 20.44 3.61
N GLY A 211 -8.63 19.38 3.31
CA GLY A 211 -9.97 19.48 2.75
C GLY A 211 -10.00 19.98 1.31
N LEU A 212 -8.93 19.74 0.54
CA LEU A 212 -8.83 20.07 -0.89
C LEU A 212 -9.07 18.86 -1.79
N LEU A 213 -8.76 17.65 -1.31
CA LEU A 213 -9.01 16.38 -1.99
C LEU A 213 -9.83 15.43 -1.12
N VAL A 214 -10.54 14.50 -1.78
CA VAL A 214 -11.20 13.36 -1.14
C VAL A 214 -10.79 12.09 -1.88
N VAL A 215 -10.33 11.09 -1.13
CA VAL A 215 -10.07 9.76 -1.67
C VAL A 215 -11.36 8.91 -1.55
N THR A 216 -11.92 8.52 -2.69
CA THR A 216 -13.09 7.62 -2.73
C THR A 216 -12.73 6.21 -2.25
N GLU A 217 -13.74 5.42 -1.86
CA GLU A 217 -13.53 4.01 -1.48
C GLU A 217 -12.84 3.16 -2.55
N ARG A 218 -13.03 3.51 -3.83
CA ARG A 218 -12.39 2.82 -4.97
C ARG A 218 -10.97 3.35 -5.27
N GLY A 219 -10.42 4.24 -4.44
CA GLY A 219 -9.10 4.82 -4.58
C GLY A 219 -9.00 5.90 -5.67
N GLY A 220 -10.14 6.43 -6.14
CA GLY A 220 -10.19 7.57 -7.05
C GLY A 220 -10.11 8.89 -6.29
N LEU A 221 -9.37 9.85 -6.82
CA LEU A 221 -9.16 11.19 -6.28
C LEU A 221 -10.21 12.14 -6.84
N LEU A 222 -10.85 12.90 -5.95
CA LEU A 222 -11.83 13.93 -6.25
C LEU A 222 -11.45 15.26 -5.57
N PRO A 223 -11.76 16.42 -6.17
CA PRO A 223 -11.76 17.68 -5.43
C PRO A 223 -12.78 17.60 -4.28
N ALA A 224 -12.39 18.06 -3.10
CA ALA A 224 -13.27 18.11 -1.93
C ALA A 224 -14.31 19.24 -2.02
N ARG A 225 -14.00 20.27 -2.80
CA ARG A 225 -14.79 21.49 -2.99
C ARG A 225 -14.88 21.77 -4.49
N ASP A 226 -15.80 22.66 -4.87
CA ASP A 226 -15.87 23.17 -6.25
C ASP A 226 -14.49 23.73 -6.66
N ILE A 227 -14.00 23.32 -7.83
CA ILE A 227 -12.73 23.76 -8.41
C ILE A 227 -12.65 25.29 -8.56
N ARG A 228 -13.79 25.98 -8.71
CA ARG A 228 -13.85 27.44 -8.77
C ARG A 228 -13.65 28.12 -7.42
N ASN A 229 -13.84 27.39 -6.32
CA ASN A 229 -13.69 27.92 -4.96
C ASN A 229 -12.36 27.52 -4.31
N ILE A 230 -11.55 26.69 -4.97
CA ILE A 230 -10.23 26.31 -4.50
C ILE A 230 -9.22 27.33 -5.04
N ARG A 231 -8.61 28.11 -4.16
CA ARG A 231 -7.57 29.07 -4.54
C ARG A 231 -6.23 28.39 -4.74
N VAL A 232 -5.45 28.85 -5.72
CA VAL A 232 -4.09 28.37 -5.97
C VAL A 232 -3.19 28.58 -4.75
N GLN A 233 -3.38 29.70 -4.03
CA GLN A 233 -2.69 29.97 -2.77
C GLN A 233 -2.90 28.87 -1.72
N GLU A 234 -4.13 28.37 -1.56
CA GLU A 234 -4.44 27.32 -0.57
C GLU A 234 -3.66 26.04 -0.87
N ILE A 235 -3.54 25.68 -2.15
CA ILE A 235 -2.77 24.52 -2.61
C ILE A 235 -1.29 24.68 -2.27
N LEU A 236 -0.71 25.85 -2.58
CA LEU A 236 0.70 26.15 -2.33
C LEU A 236 1.02 26.21 -0.83
N ASP A 237 0.12 26.75 -0.02
CA ASP A 237 0.31 26.83 1.43
C ASP A 237 0.35 25.43 2.08
N VAL A 238 -0.39 24.46 1.54
CA VAL A 238 -0.31 23.04 1.96
C VAL A 238 1.03 22.42 1.58
N ALA A 239 1.56 22.72 0.39
CA ALA A 239 2.86 22.23 -0.04
C ALA A 239 4.01 22.77 0.83
N ARG A 240 3.97 24.07 1.17
CA ARG A 240 5.00 24.71 2.02
C ARG A 240 5.03 24.18 3.44
N ARG A 241 3.87 23.87 4.03
CA ARG A 241 3.78 23.30 5.39
C ARG A 241 4.38 21.89 5.50
N GLN A 242 4.58 21.19 4.37
CA GLN A 242 5.29 19.90 4.35
C GLN A 242 6.82 20.05 4.36
N GLY A 243 7.35 21.26 4.12
CA GLY A 243 8.78 21.53 4.07
C GLY A 243 9.50 21.19 5.38
N SER A 244 10.14 20.02 5.39
CA SER A 244 11.23 19.58 6.29
C SER A 244 11.07 19.91 7.79
N GLY A 245 10.13 19.26 8.47
CA GLY A 245 9.96 19.34 9.93
C GLY A 245 11.04 18.64 10.78
N HIS A 246 12.27 18.50 10.30
CA HIS A 246 13.33 17.77 11.04
C HIS A 246 14.25 18.71 11.83
N VAL A 247 14.36 19.98 11.43
CA VAL A 247 15.11 21.00 12.16
C VAL A 247 14.42 22.34 11.93
N VAL A 248 13.78 22.89 12.96
CA VAL A 248 13.37 24.31 12.95
C VAL A 248 14.61 25.09 13.42
N PRO A 249 15.25 25.89 12.56
CA PRO A 249 16.36 26.74 12.99
C PRO A 249 15.89 27.65 14.11
N ARG A 250 16.75 27.94 15.09
CA ARG A 250 16.44 28.92 16.14
C ARG A 250 16.15 30.25 15.46
N GLN A 251 14.90 30.68 15.48
CA GLN A 251 14.48 31.96 14.90
C GLN A 251 14.98 33.08 15.81
N LEU A 252 16.11 33.67 15.44
CA LEU A 252 16.54 34.95 16.00
C LEU A 252 15.72 36.04 15.28
N PRO A 253 14.92 36.83 15.99
CA PRO A 253 14.12 37.88 15.37
C PRO A 253 15.06 38.93 14.79
N ILE A 254 15.09 39.04 13.47
CA ILE A 254 15.84 40.05 12.73
C ILE A 254 14.78 40.89 12.01
N PRO A 255 14.32 42.02 12.57
CA PRO A 255 13.16 42.75 12.06
C PRO A 255 13.26 43.21 10.60
N ALA A 256 14.48 43.37 10.08
CA ALA A 256 14.69 43.68 8.65
C ALA A 256 14.44 42.45 7.77
N LEU A 257 14.90 41.27 8.19
CA LEU A 257 14.68 40.01 7.49
C LEU A 257 13.22 39.57 7.56
N ASP A 258 12.59 39.73 8.73
CA ASP A 258 11.17 39.40 8.93
C ASP A 258 10.26 40.25 8.02
N ARG A 259 10.56 41.54 7.87
CA ARG A 259 9.86 42.43 6.92
C ARG A 259 10.06 42.02 5.46
N LEU A 260 11.28 41.63 5.08
CA LEU A 260 11.57 41.16 3.72
C LEU A 260 10.81 39.87 3.40
N LEU A 261 10.87 38.88 4.31
CA LEU A 261 10.15 37.61 4.16
C LEU A 261 8.63 37.82 4.10
N ALA A 262 8.08 38.67 4.97
CA ALA A 262 6.66 39.03 4.93
C ALA A 262 6.26 39.71 3.60
N GLY A 263 7.10 40.61 3.08
CA GLY A 263 6.88 41.27 1.78
C GLY A 263 6.91 40.29 0.59
N LEU A 264 7.82 39.31 0.60
CA LEU A 264 7.85 38.25 -0.41
C LEU A 264 6.60 37.37 -0.36
N ASP A 265 6.16 36.99 0.83
CA ASP A 265 4.94 36.19 1.00
C ASP A 265 3.69 36.99 0.62
N GLU A 266 3.65 38.29 0.87
CA GLU A 266 2.54 39.16 0.47
C GLU A 266 2.47 39.38 -1.04
N ALA A 267 3.60 39.64 -1.70
CA ALA A 267 3.66 39.73 -3.16
C ALA A 267 3.18 38.44 -3.84
N ARG A 268 3.56 37.28 -3.29
CA ARG A 268 3.09 35.97 -3.76
C ARG A 268 1.59 35.79 -3.54
N ARG A 269 1.08 36.12 -2.35
CA ARG A 269 -0.35 36.05 -2.03
C ARG A 269 -1.18 36.97 -2.91
N HIS A 270 -0.69 38.17 -3.22
CA HIS A 270 -1.36 39.08 -4.13
C HIS A 270 -1.45 38.51 -5.55
N ARG A 271 -0.40 37.86 -6.05
CA ARG A 271 -0.41 37.23 -7.40
C ARG A 271 -1.25 35.96 -7.47
N CYS A 272 -1.19 35.10 -6.44
CA CYS A 272 -1.86 33.81 -6.44
C CYS A 272 -3.25 33.82 -5.78
N GLY A 273 -3.60 34.89 -5.08
CA GLY A 273 -4.83 34.98 -4.30
C GLY A 273 -6.09 35.14 -5.14
N GLU A 274 -5.96 35.71 -6.34
CA GLU A 274 -7.06 35.87 -7.29
C GLU A 274 -7.27 34.63 -8.17
N LEU A 275 -6.24 33.80 -8.34
CA LEU A 275 -6.28 32.62 -9.20
C LEU A 275 -6.94 31.43 -8.50
N THR A 276 -7.94 30.86 -9.17
CA THR A 276 -8.64 29.64 -8.76
C THR A 276 -8.16 28.42 -9.54
N LEU A 277 -8.37 27.22 -8.99
CA LEU A 277 -8.07 25.97 -9.69
C LEU A 277 -8.90 25.85 -10.98
N GLY A 278 -10.14 26.34 -10.98
CA GLY A 278 -11.00 26.40 -12.15
C GLY A 278 -10.39 27.22 -13.29
N GLU A 279 -9.93 28.44 -12.98
CA GLU A 279 -9.26 29.30 -13.97
C GLU A 279 -7.98 28.67 -14.52
N LEU A 280 -7.19 28.01 -13.66
CA LEU A 280 -5.99 27.29 -14.08
C LEU A 280 -6.30 26.13 -15.04
N VAL A 281 -7.40 25.41 -14.79
CA VAL A 281 -7.87 24.33 -15.67
C VAL A 281 -8.38 24.90 -17.00
N ASP A 282 -9.14 25.99 -16.96
CA ASP A 282 -9.71 26.62 -18.15
C ASP A 282 -8.61 27.24 -19.03
N GLU A 283 -7.63 27.91 -18.44
CA GLU A 283 -6.50 28.53 -19.14
C GLU A 283 -5.60 27.49 -19.81
N ALA A 284 -5.28 26.39 -19.13
CA ALA A 284 -4.47 25.33 -19.72
C ALA A 284 -5.24 24.46 -20.74
N THR A 285 -6.57 24.61 -20.82
CA THR A 285 -7.41 23.97 -21.85
C THR A 285 -7.57 24.87 -23.07
N ARG A 286 -7.32 26.18 -22.96
CA ARG A 286 -7.11 27.02 -24.15
C ARG A 286 -5.88 26.49 -24.86
N PRO A 287 -5.95 26.18 -26.17
CA PRO A 287 -4.78 25.74 -26.91
C PRO A 287 -3.71 26.81 -26.73
N ALA A 288 -2.55 26.38 -26.19
CA ALA A 288 -1.43 27.24 -25.88
C ALA A 288 -1.27 28.29 -26.99
N LEU A 289 -1.45 29.57 -26.61
CA LEU A 289 -1.26 30.73 -27.46
C LEU A 289 -0.08 30.47 -28.40
N GLN A 290 -0.39 30.47 -29.69
CA GLN A 290 0.52 30.56 -30.83
C GLN A 290 1.90 31.06 -30.38
N LEU A 291 2.83 30.12 -30.14
CA LEU A 291 4.25 30.45 -30.11
C LEU A 291 4.60 30.83 -31.55
N ALA A 292 4.41 32.10 -31.88
CA ALA A 292 4.85 32.68 -33.13
C ALA A 292 6.34 32.35 -33.30
N PRO A 293 6.78 31.87 -34.49
CA PRO A 293 8.19 31.61 -34.72
C PRO A 293 8.94 32.93 -34.53
N ARG A 294 9.90 32.96 -33.61
CA ARG A 294 10.87 34.06 -33.50
C ARG A 294 11.46 34.26 -34.90
N GLN A 295 11.07 35.33 -35.58
CA GLN A 295 11.78 35.80 -36.75
C GLN A 295 13.18 36.20 -36.28
N SER A 296 14.16 35.36 -36.60
CA SER A 296 15.57 35.71 -36.50
C SER A 296 15.87 36.77 -37.56
N GLY A 297 15.76 38.03 -37.18
CA GLY A 297 16.33 39.14 -37.94
C GLY A 297 17.85 39.03 -37.93
N VAL A 298 18.41 38.47 -39.00
CA VAL A 298 19.82 38.66 -39.34
C VAL A 298 19.88 39.92 -40.20
N SER A 299 20.32 41.03 -39.61
CA SER A 299 20.70 42.22 -40.37
C SER A 299 21.88 41.88 -41.26
N LYS A 300 21.80 42.37 -42.50
CA LYS A 300 22.93 42.51 -43.42
C LYS A 300 24.03 43.37 -42.81
#